data_AF-A0AAD0V984-F1
#
_entry.id   AF-A0AAD0V984-F1
#
_cell.length_a   1.000
_cell.length_b   1.000
_cell.length_c   1.000
_cell.angle_alpha   90.00
_cell.angle_beta   90.00
_cell.angle_gamma   90.00
#
_symmetry.space_group_name_H-M   'P 1'
#
loop_
_entity.id
_entity.type
_entity.pdbx_description
1 polymer ?
#
loop_
_entity_poly.entity_id
_entity_poly.type
_entity_poly.pdbx_seq_one_letter_code
_entity_poly.pdbx_strand_id
1 'polypeptide(L)'
;MEIKLSKAGNYQYLDASHRWTLAGDGYYETTLAGQRLKAVQYEDGRIRLDYMGYECFGFESMEQARKSAQEFALQVLELVKQRILDFPPVEPRPVMNLVISDDLEP
;
A
#
# COMPACT_ATOMS: atom_id res chain seq x y z
N MET A 1 23.32 11.44 3.26
CA MET A 1 21.91 11.83 3.40
C MET A 1 21.35 11.16 4.64
N GLU A 2 20.67 11.89 5.52
CA GLU A 2 20.05 11.34 6.73
C GLU A 2 18.53 11.31 6.56
N ILE A 3 17.89 10.17 6.81
CA ILE A 3 16.44 10.00 6.68
C ILE A 3 15.83 10.07 8.08
N LYS A 4 14.88 10.99 8.29
CA LYS A 4 14.17 11.18 9.56
C LYS A 4 12.67 11.23 9.31
N LEU A 5 11.89 10.75 10.29
CA LEU A 5 10.44 10.95 10.29
C LEU A 5 10.13 12.43 10.48
N SER A 6 9.37 13.02 9.56
CA SER A 6 8.94 14.41 9.68
C SER A 6 7.96 14.56 10.85
N LYS A 7 8.11 15.62 11.66
CA LYS A 7 7.14 16.00 12.70
C LYS A 7 5.76 16.34 12.14
N ALA A 8 5.70 16.76 10.88
CA ALA A 8 4.46 17.02 10.14
C ALA A 8 3.96 15.78 9.38
N GLY A 9 4.71 14.68 9.41
CA GLY A 9 4.27 13.43 8.82
C GLY A 9 3.14 12.85 9.66
N ASN A 10 1.95 12.72 9.08
CA ASN A 10 0.84 11.94 9.65
C ASN A 10 1.09 10.42 9.55
N TYR A 11 2.34 9.98 9.59
CA TYR A 11 2.67 8.58 9.78
C TYR A 11 2.36 8.27 11.24
N GLN A 12 1.10 7.92 11.47
CA GLN A 12 0.71 7.29 12.69
C GLN A 12 1.43 5.94 12.70
N TYR A 13 2.58 5.89 13.37
CA TYR A 13 2.95 4.71 14.12
C TYR A 13 1.85 4.55 15.18
N LEU A 14 0.66 4.08 14.77
CA LEU A 14 -0.15 3.27 15.64
C LEU A 14 0.71 2.04 15.87
N ASP A 15 1.63 2.15 16.83
CA ASP A 15 2.55 1.13 17.30
C ASP A 15 1.80 -0.07 17.92
N ALA A 16 0.48 -0.16 17.72
CA ALA A 16 -0.25 -1.41 17.70
C ALA A 16 0.11 -2.30 16.48
N SER A 17 1.27 -2.08 15.83
CA SER A 17 1.76 -2.68 14.58
C SER A 17 1.86 -4.22 14.55
N HIS A 18 1.44 -4.90 15.62
CA HIS A 18 1.47 -6.35 15.73
C HIS A 18 0.16 -6.97 16.23
N ARG A 19 -0.87 -6.17 16.54
CA ARG A 19 -2.15 -6.70 17.02
C ARG A 19 -3.13 -6.77 15.88
N TRP A 20 -3.41 -8.01 15.49
CA TRP A 20 -4.54 -8.31 14.62
C TRP A 20 -5.84 -7.93 15.33
N THR A 21 -6.63 -7.07 14.70
CA THR A 21 -7.99 -6.73 15.13
C THR A 21 -8.99 -7.39 14.21
N LEU A 22 -10.08 -7.91 14.77
CA LEU A 22 -11.23 -8.33 13.99
C LEU A 22 -12.00 -7.06 13.59
N ALA A 23 -12.06 -6.77 12.30
CA ALA A 23 -12.86 -5.68 11.75
C ALA A 23 -14.27 -6.18 11.41
N GLY A 24 -15.25 -5.28 11.48
CA GLY A 24 -16.69 -5.59 11.52
C GLY A 24 -17.18 -6.65 10.53
N ASP A 25 -16.67 -6.64 9.29
CA ASP A 25 -17.13 -7.55 8.22
C ASP A 25 -16.42 -8.92 8.21
N GLY A 26 -15.87 -9.35 9.35
CA GLY A 26 -15.30 -10.70 9.50
C GLY A 26 -13.89 -10.88 8.93
N TYR A 27 -13.18 -9.79 8.62
CA TYR A 27 -11.77 -9.83 8.25
C TYR A 27 -10.88 -9.41 9.41
N TYR A 28 -9.65 -9.90 9.41
CA TYR A 28 -8.63 -9.47 10.36
C TYR A 28 -7.76 -8.41 9.73
N GLU A 29 -7.29 -7.45 10.52
CA GLU A 29 -6.38 -6.43 10.04
C GLU A 29 -5.29 -6.07 11.03
N THR A 30 -4.20 -5.54 10.50
CA THR A 30 -3.12 -4.91 11.27
C THR A 30 -2.51 -3.78 10.45
N THR A 31 -1.58 -3.04 11.02
CA THR A 31 -0.82 -1.99 10.33
C THR A 31 0.65 -2.36 10.30
N LEU A 32 1.25 -2.44 9.11
CA LEU A 32 2.68 -2.62 8.92
C LEU A 32 3.25 -1.44 8.13
N ALA A 33 4.36 -0.87 8.58
CA ALA A 33 5.01 0.29 7.96
C ALA A 33 4.05 1.45 7.61
N GLY A 34 3.06 1.70 8.48
CA GLY A 34 2.06 2.75 8.28
C GLY A 34 1.00 2.46 7.21
N GLN A 35 0.92 1.23 6.70
CA GLN A 35 -0.07 0.77 5.73
C GLN A 35 -0.89 -0.38 6.31
N ARG A 36 -2.18 -0.41 5.97
CA ARG A 36 -3.12 -1.44 6.44
C ARG A 36 -2.87 -2.75 5.71
N LEU A 37 -2.75 -3.83 6.46
CA LEU A 37 -2.72 -5.21 5.98
C LEU A 37 -4.02 -5.89 6.40
N LYS A 38 -4.70 -6.54 5.46
CA LYS A 38 -5.96 -7.28 5.71
C LYS A 38 -5.78 -8.76 5.44
N ALA A 39 -6.48 -9.59 6.21
CA ALA A 39 -6.66 -11.00 5.97
C ALA A 39 -8.16 -11.30 5.87
N VAL A 40 -8.60 -11.74 4.69
CA VAL A 40 -10.02 -11.91 4.35
C VAL A 40 -10.27 -13.35 3.94
N GLN A 41 -11.34 -13.95 4.44
CA GLN A 41 -11.80 -15.27 3.97
C GLN A 41 -12.62 -15.12 2.69
N TYR A 42 -12.31 -15.96 1.70
CA TYR A 42 -13.01 -16.04 0.42
C TYR A 42 -14.10 -17.13 0.43
N GLU A 43 -14.95 -17.12 -0.60
CA GLU A 43 -16.09 -18.05 -0.76
C GLU A 43 -15.67 -19.53 -0.78
N ASP A 44 -14.46 -19.83 -1.26
CA ASP A 44 -13.86 -21.18 -1.27
C ASP A 44 -13.28 -21.61 0.09
N GLY A 45 -13.41 -20.76 1.11
CA GLY A 45 -12.89 -20.96 2.45
C GLY A 45 -11.39 -20.62 2.61
N ARG A 46 -10.67 -20.30 1.52
CA ARG A 46 -9.26 -19.89 1.58
C ARG A 46 -9.13 -18.46 2.08
N ILE A 47 -7.99 -18.15 2.67
CA ILE A 47 -7.67 -16.80 3.15
C ILE A 47 -6.80 -16.08 2.11
N ARG A 48 -7.07 -14.80 1.91
CA ARG A 48 -6.26 -13.86 1.13
C ARG A 48 -5.67 -12.78 2.03
N LEU A 49 -4.42 -12.40 1.79
CA LEU A 49 -3.79 -11.23 2.37
C LEU A 49 -3.77 -10.07 1.37
N ASP A 50 -4.10 -8.87 1.83
CA ASP A 50 -4.06 -7.63 1.04
C ASP A 50 -3.16 -6.58 1.72
N TYR A 51 -2.18 -6.03 1.00
CA TYR A 51 -1.25 -5.00 1.52
C TYR A 51 -0.73 -4.09 0.40
N MET A 52 -0.83 -2.77 0.58
CA MET A 52 -0.40 -1.75 -0.41
C MET A 52 -0.95 -1.96 -1.84
N GLY A 53 -2.13 -2.58 -1.98
CA GLY A 53 -2.74 -2.90 -3.28
C GLY A 53 -2.22 -4.18 -3.94
N TYR A 54 -1.38 -4.95 -3.25
CA TYR A 54 -0.96 -6.29 -3.65
C TYR A 54 -1.73 -7.34 -2.85
N GLU A 55 -1.92 -8.51 -3.44
CA GLU A 55 -2.62 -9.63 -2.82
C GLU A 55 -1.81 -10.93 -2.87
N CYS A 56 -2.00 -11.78 -1.87
CA CYS A 56 -1.48 -13.15 -1.82
C CYS A 56 -2.59 -14.08 -1.35
N PHE A 57 -2.84 -15.16 -2.10
CA PHE A 57 -4.00 -16.04 -1.93
C PHE A 57 -3.59 -17.49 -1.64
N GLY A 58 -4.54 -18.30 -1.15
CA GLY A 58 -4.39 -19.76 -1.03
C GLY A 58 -4.06 -20.27 0.38
N PHE A 59 -4.05 -19.40 1.38
CA PHE A 59 -3.83 -19.82 2.77
C PHE A 59 -4.99 -20.68 3.28
N GLU A 60 -4.69 -21.76 3.99
CA GLU A 60 -5.67 -22.75 4.46
C GLU A 60 -6.37 -22.29 5.74
N SER A 61 -5.77 -21.36 6.47
CA SER A 61 -6.32 -20.85 7.72
C SER A 61 -5.89 -19.42 8.00
N MET A 62 -6.67 -18.74 8.84
CA MET A 62 -6.34 -17.40 9.31
C MET A 62 -5.03 -17.40 10.11
N GLU A 63 -4.74 -18.46 10.87
CA GLU A 63 -3.46 -18.57 11.59
C GLU A 63 -2.27 -18.62 10.64
N GLN A 64 -2.35 -19.43 9.59
CA GLN A 64 -1.30 -19.52 8.57
C GLN A 64 -1.09 -18.18 7.88
N ALA A 65 -2.18 -17.53 7.43
CA ALA A 65 -2.11 -16.22 6.80
C ALA A 65 -1.44 -15.18 7.72
N ARG A 66 -1.79 -15.14 9.01
CA ARG A 66 -1.19 -14.21 9.97
C ARG A 66 0.30 -14.48 10.22
N LYS A 67 0.75 -15.74 10.22
CA LYS A 67 2.18 -16.09 10.33
C LYS A 67 2.97 -15.67 9.09
N SER A 68 2.36 -15.75 7.90
CA SER A 68 3.00 -15.35 6.64
C SER A 68 2.93 -13.86 6.34
N ALA A 69 2.14 -13.07 7.09
CA ALA A 69 1.89 -11.67 6.78
C ALA A 69 3.14 -10.77 6.78
N GLN A 70 4.09 -11.02 7.70
CA GLN A 70 5.35 -10.26 7.72
C GLN A 70 6.20 -10.52 6.47
N GLU A 71 6.33 -11.80 6.10
CA GLU A 71 7.08 -12.18 4.90
C GLU A 71 6.44 -11.61 3.64
N PHE A 72 5.11 -11.74 3.52
CA PHE A 72 4.35 -11.12 2.42
C PHE A 72 4.59 -9.61 2.33
N ALA A 73 4.49 -8.88 3.46
CA ALA A 73 4.71 -7.44 3.48
C ALA A 73 6.14 -7.05 3.06
N LEU A 74 7.16 -7.82 3.48
CA LEU A 74 8.55 -7.60 3.06
C LEU A 74 8.73 -7.81 1.56
N GLN A 75 8.13 -8.86 0.99
CA GLN A 75 8.18 -9.11 -0.45
C GLN A 75 7.49 -7.97 -1.24
N VAL A 76 6.36 -7.46 -0.75
CA VAL A 76 5.68 -6.29 -1.35
C VAL A 76 6.58 -5.04 -1.31
N LEU A 77 7.24 -4.77 -0.18
CA LEU A 77 8.16 -3.63 -0.06
C LEU A 77 9.35 -3.74 -1.01
N GLU A 78 9.88 -4.94 -1.22
CA GLU A 78 10.94 -5.17 -2.22
C GLU A 78 10.42 -4.90 -3.64
N LEU A 79 9.21 -5.35 -3.98
CA LEU A 79 8.59 -5.04 -5.27
C LEU A 79 8.40 -3.52 -5.48
N VAL A 80 7.95 -2.80 -4.46
CA VAL A 80 7.81 -1.33 -4.51
C VAL A 80 9.16 -0.66 -4.68
N LYS A 81 10.19 -1.12 -3.96
CA LYS A 81 11.56 -0.63 -4.12
C LYS A 81 12.08 -0.85 -5.54
N GLN A 82 11.89 -2.04 -6.11
CA GLN A 82 12.29 -2.31 -7.50
C GLN A 82 11.58 -1.38 -8.48
N ARG A 83 10.26 -1.16 -8.32
CA ARG A 83 9.50 -0.20 -9.14
C ARG A 83 10.04 1.23 -9.05
N ILE A 84 10.52 1.65 -7.88
CA ILE A 84 11.16 2.97 -7.71
C ILE A 84 12.50 3.03 -8.46
N LEU A 85 13.30 1.96 -8.39
CA LEU A 85 14.59 1.87 -9.09
C LEU A 85 14.42 1.83 -10.61
N ASP A 86 13.34 1.22 -11.10
CA ASP A 86 13.00 1.13 -12.51
C ASP A 86 12.36 2.42 -13.05
N PHE A 87 11.92 3.34 -12.17
CA PHE A 87 11.30 4.59 -12.60
C PHE A 87 12.38 5.54 -13.14
N PRO A 88 12.44 5.78 -14.46
CA PRO A 88 13.47 6.64 -15.03
C PRO A 88 13.25 8.08 -14.54
N PRO A 89 14.32 8.84 -14.27
CA PRO A 89 14.19 10.27 -14.07
C PRO A 89 13.70 10.90 -15.37
N VAL A 90 12.41 11.21 -15.45
CA VAL A 90 11.85 11.99 -16.57
C VAL A 90 11.78 13.43 -16.11
N GLU A 91 12.34 14.35 -16.90
CA GLU A 91 12.15 15.77 -16.64
C GLU A 91 10.65 16.11 -16.69
N PRO A 92 10.13 16.91 -15.74
CA PRO A 92 8.74 17.35 -15.77
C PRO A 92 8.47 18.03 -17.12
N ARG A 93 7.46 17.58 -17.87
CA ARG A 93 7.09 18.27 -19.11
C ARG A 93 6.56 19.66 -18.76
N PRO A 94 7.00 20.72 -19.44
CA PRO A 94 6.44 22.05 -19.25
C PRO A 94 4.95 22.02 -19.58
N VAL A 95 4.13 22.58 -18.69
CA VAL A 95 2.71 22.79 -18.95
C VAL A 95 2.62 23.83 -20.06
N MET A 96 2.34 23.41 -21.30
CA MET A 96 2.01 24.36 -22.36
C MET A 96 0.65 24.97 -22.00
N ASN A 97 0.66 26.23 -21.57
CA ASN A 97 -0.56 27.02 -21.51
C ASN A 97 -1.12 27.08 -22.94
N LEU A 98 -2.23 26.38 -23.19
CA LEU A 98 -3.06 26.66 -24.35
C LEU A 98 -3.58 28.10 -24.18
N VAL A 99 -2.92 29.04 -24.86
CA VAL A 99 -3.50 30.34 -25.13
C VAL A 99 -4.64 30.05 -26.11
N ILE A 100 -5.86 30.01 -25.60
CA ILE A 100 -7.06 30.09 -26.43
C ILE A 100 -7.07 31.54 -26.93
N SER A 101 -6.61 31.75 -28.16
CA SER A 101 -6.82 33.02 -28.86
C SER A 101 -8.31 33.10 -29.19
N ASP A 102 -9.05 33.88 -28.41
CA ASP A 102 -10.36 34.41 -28.79
C ASP A 102 -10.16 35.45 -29.91
N ASP A 103 -9.79 34.98 -31.11
CA ASP A 103 -9.94 35.76 -32.34
C ASP A 103 -11.28 35.40 -32.98
N LEU A 104 -12.33 36.03 -32.46
CA LEU A 104 -13.56 36.28 -33.20
C LEU A 104 -13.85 37.78 -33.09
N GLU A 105 -13.14 38.51 -33.95
CA GLU A 105 -13.39 39.91 -34.33
C GLU A 105 -14.76 40.06 -35.04
N PRO A 106 -15.26 41.30 -35.20
CA PRO A 106 -16.43 41.88 -34.51
C PRO A 106 -17.82 41.60 -35.10
#